data_AF-A0A094FMI8-F1
#
_entry.id   AF-A0A094FMI8-F1
#
_cell.length_a   1.000
_cell.length_b   1.000
_cell.length_c   1.000
_cell.angle_alpha   90.00
_cell.angle_beta   90.00
_cell.angle_gamma   90.00
#
_symmetry.space_group_name_H-M   'P 1'
#
loop_
_entity.id
_entity.type
_entity.pdbx_description
1 polymer ?
#
loop_
_entity_poly.entity_id
_entity_poly.type
_entity_poly.pdbx_seq_one_letter_code
_entity_poly.pdbx_strand_id
1 'polypeptide(L)'
;MAGTTAPWASQKAYRTYRSAYGPKYKIQPNIGGWTVKATTKLGMTLAGFGATAGFFALFFFGEVPIVRKDILSKVPVIGQRFIRDIPASDNVCAIPSCLVDEMGMTWDTNDEAAFLIDEFDSNGEVGWSGR
;
A
#
# COMPACT_ATOMS: atom_id res chain seq x y z
N MET A 1 62.29 -32.43 -3.70
CA MET A 1 62.01 -33.17 -4.96
C MET A 1 60.60 -32.81 -5.39
N ALA A 2 60.45 -31.86 -6.32
CA ALA A 2 59.14 -31.42 -6.81
C ALA A 2 58.76 -32.31 -8.02
N GLY A 3 57.76 -33.16 -7.84
CA GLY A 3 57.24 -34.00 -8.91
C GLY A 3 56.35 -33.20 -9.85
N THR A 4 56.70 -33.16 -11.14
CA THR A 4 55.87 -32.58 -12.20
C THR A 4 54.73 -33.54 -12.52
N THR A 5 53.52 -33.26 -12.04
CA THR A 5 52.32 -34.00 -12.43
C THR A 5 51.88 -33.56 -13.84
N ALA A 6 51.72 -34.51 -14.76
CA ALA A 6 51.35 -34.23 -16.15
C ALA A 6 49.97 -33.53 -16.25
N PRO A 7 49.81 -32.53 -17.15
CA PRO A 7 48.61 -31.68 -17.20
C PRO A 7 47.33 -32.39 -17.68
N TRP A 8 47.46 -33.59 -18.26
CA TRP A 8 46.33 -34.40 -18.72
C TRP A 8 45.84 -35.42 -17.67
N ALA A 9 46.56 -35.57 -16.55
CA ALA A 9 46.15 -36.46 -15.48
C ALA A 9 45.03 -35.79 -14.66
N SER A 10 43.79 -36.21 -14.89
CA SER A 10 42.62 -35.84 -14.08
C SER A 10 42.90 -36.19 -12.61
N GLN A 11 43.13 -35.18 -11.78
CA GLN A 11 43.38 -35.37 -10.36
C GLN A 11 42.17 -36.09 -9.75
N LYS A 12 42.39 -37.26 -9.15
CA LYS A 12 41.33 -38.02 -8.49
C LYS A 12 40.70 -37.12 -7.43
N ALA A 13 39.44 -36.71 -7.62
CA ALA A 13 38.75 -35.83 -6.69
C ALA A 13 38.55 -36.54 -5.35
N TYR A 14 39.45 -36.31 -4.40
CA TYR A 14 39.29 -36.80 -3.04
C TYR A 14 38.33 -35.85 -2.31
N ARG A 15 37.29 -36.41 -1.69
CA ARG A 15 36.42 -35.62 -0.83
C ARG A 15 37.19 -35.23 0.42
N THR A 16 37.34 -33.94 0.67
CA THR A 16 37.86 -33.44 1.94
C THR A 16 36.94 -33.88 3.08
N TYR A 17 37.51 -34.41 4.16
CA TYR A 17 36.74 -34.79 5.36
C TYR A 17 36.01 -33.57 5.92
N ARG A 18 34.68 -33.67 6.06
CA ARG A 18 33.88 -32.68 6.79
C ARG A 18 33.51 -33.26 8.15
N SER A 19 33.88 -32.55 9.22
CA SER A 19 33.55 -32.96 10.58
C SER A 19 32.04 -32.85 10.83
N ALA A 20 31.52 -33.77 11.66
CA ALA A 20 30.11 -33.77 12.04
C ALA A 20 29.69 -32.54 12.87
N TYR A 21 30.66 -31.92 13.54
CA TYR A 21 30.47 -30.80 14.47
C TYR A 21 30.64 -29.41 13.82
N GLY A 22 31.01 -29.35 12.54
CA GLY A 22 31.15 -28.08 11.83
C GLY A 22 29.80 -27.43 11.48
N PRO A 23 29.71 -26.10 11.39
CA PRO A 23 28.49 -25.43 10.95
C PRO A 23 28.10 -25.87 9.53
N LYS A 24 26.89 -26.43 9.39
CA LYS A 24 26.36 -26.90 8.10
C LYS A 24 25.64 -25.76 7.39
N TYR A 25 26.39 -24.91 6.71
CA TYR A 25 25.79 -23.83 5.91
C TYR A 25 25.03 -24.39 4.71
N LYS A 26 23.78 -23.95 4.55
CA LYS A 26 22.99 -24.10 3.33
C LYS A 26 22.91 -22.74 2.67
N ILE A 27 23.23 -22.68 1.38
CA ILE A 27 23.07 -21.45 0.60
C ILE A 27 21.58 -21.18 0.52
N GLN A 28 21.12 -20.11 1.15
CA GLN A 28 19.73 -19.69 1.05
C GLN A 28 19.53 -19.04 -0.31
N PRO A 29 18.55 -19.49 -1.12
CA PRO A 29 18.24 -18.84 -2.38
C PRO A 29 17.81 -17.41 -2.06
N ASN A 30 18.51 -16.45 -2.66
CA ASN A 30 18.23 -15.04 -2.54
C ASN A 30 18.33 -14.43 -3.95
N ILE A 31 17.48 -13.45 -4.23
CA ILE A 31 17.45 -12.74 -5.51
C ILE A 31 17.70 -11.27 -5.16
N GLY A 32 18.81 -10.71 -5.63
CA GLY A 32 19.18 -9.31 -5.34
C GLY A 32 19.31 -9.01 -3.84
N GLY A 33 19.72 -9.98 -3.02
CA GLY A 33 19.87 -9.80 -1.56
C GLY A 33 18.58 -10.02 -0.75
N TRP A 34 17.42 -10.17 -1.39
CA TRP A 34 16.17 -10.49 -0.71
C TRP A 34 16.04 -11.99 -0.48
N THR A 35 15.92 -12.38 0.79
CA THR A 35 15.68 -13.77 1.20
C THR A 35 14.20 -13.91 1.57
N VAL A 36 13.60 -15.09 1.31
CA VAL A 36 12.20 -15.35 1.68
C VAL A 36 11.94 -15.12 3.17
N LYS A 37 12.91 -15.48 4.02
CA LYS A 37 12.83 -15.23 5.48
C LYS A 37 12.83 -13.74 5.84
N ALA A 38 13.61 -12.94 5.12
CA ALA A 38 13.66 -11.50 5.35
C ALA A 38 12.36 -10.83 4.90
N THR A 39 11.89 -11.16 3.69
CA THR A 39 10.67 -10.58 3.11
C THR A 39 9.43 -10.96 3.93
N THR A 40 9.33 -12.19 4.41
CA THR A 40 8.20 -12.61 5.26
C THR A 40 8.18 -11.88 6.59
N LYS A 41 9.33 -11.72 7.25
CA LYS A 41 9.42 -10.96 8.50
C LYS A 41 9.02 -9.50 8.31
N LEU A 42 9.53 -8.86 7.25
CA LEU A 42 9.19 -7.49 6.91
C LEU A 42 7.72 -7.34 6.51
N GLY A 43 7.18 -8.30 5.75
CA GLY A 43 5.78 -8.34 5.34
C GLY A 43 4.84 -8.45 6.54
N MET A 44 5.16 -9.29 7.52
CA MET A 44 4.35 -9.39 8.76
C MET A 44 4.33 -8.09 9.55
N THR A 45 5.49 -7.42 9.68
CA THR A 45 5.54 -6.12 10.37
C THR A 45 4.78 -5.05 9.61
N LEU A 46 4.96 -4.98 8.28
CA LEU A 46 4.27 -4.02 7.42
C LEU A 46 2.76 -4.23 7.45
N ALA A 47 2.30 -5.49 7.48
CA ALA A 47 0.88 -5.82 7.60
C ALA A 47 0.28 -5.29 8.91
N GLY A 48 1.00 -5.43 10.04
CA GLY A 48 0.57 -4.89 11.33
C GLY A 48 0.43 -3.36 11.29
N PHE A 49 1.46 -2.67 10.80
CA PHE A 49 1.42 -1.21 10.66
C PHE A 49 0.33 -0.77 9.67
N GLY A 50 0.22 -1.42 8.51
CA GLY A 50 -0.78 -1.10 7.49
C GLY A 50 -2.21 -1.30 7.98
N ALA A 51 -2.47 -2.35 8.77
CA ALA A 51 -3.79 -2.57 9.36
C ALA A 51 -4.17 -1.45 10.35
N THR A 52 -3.25 -1.11 11.27
CA THR A 52 -3.50 -0.03 12.23
C THR A 52 -3.60 1.34 11.56
N ALA A 53 -2.70 1.66 10.64
CA ALA A 53 -2.72 2.90 9.89
C ALA A 53 -3.99 3.03 9.04
N GLY A 54 -4.42 1.96 8.37
CA GLY A 54 -5.68 1.93 7.63
C GLY A 54 -6.90 2.15 8.52
N PHE A 55 -6.94 1.52 9.70
CA PHE A 55 -8.00 1.76 10.67
C PHE A 55 -8.01 3.22 11.18
N PHE A 56 -6.85 3.76 11.52
CA PHE A 56 -6.70 5.16 11.91
C PHE A 56 -7.14 6.11 10.80
N ALA A 57 -6.72 5.86 9.55
CA ALA A 57 -7.12 6.67 8.40
C ALA A 57 -8.64 6.65 8.20
N LEU A 58 -9.28 5.48 8.26
CA LEU A 58 -10.74 5.35 8.15
C LEU A 58 -11.47 6.10 9.28
N PHE A 59 -10.91 6.14 10.49
CA PHE A 59 -11.48 6.88 11.62
C PHE A 59 -11.44 8.39 11.39
N PHE A 60 -10.27 8.93 11.02
CA PHE A 60 -10.11 10.38 10.79
C PHE A 60 -10.81 10.87 9.53
N PHE A 61 -10.81 10.07 8.45
CA PHE A 61 -11.51 10.40 7.21
C PHE A 61 -13.00 10.08 7.24
N GLY A 62 -13.56 9.66 8.38
CA GLY A 62 -15.00 9.44 8.51
C GLY A 62 -15.85 10.71 8.32
N GLU A 63 -15.25 11.89 8.43
CA GLU A 63 -15.89 13.18 8.12
C GLU A 63 -15.87 13.54 6.64
N VAL A 64 -15.02 12.90 5.83
CA VAL A 64 -14.97 13.11 4.38
C VAL A 64 -16.17 12.40 3.74
N PRO A 65 -17.04 13.10 2.99
CA PRO A 65 -18.30 12.53 2.49
C PRO A 65 -18.10 11.33 1.56
N ILE A 66 -17.00 11.29 0.81
CA ILE A 66 -16.64 10.19 -0.10
C ILE A 66 -16.34 8.90 0.70
N VAL A 67 -15.44 8.97 1.68
CA VAL A 67 -15.05 7.80 2.50
C VAL A 67 -16.24 7.28 3.32
N ARG A 68 -17.06 8.19 3.85
CA ARG A 68 -18.27 7.86 4.59
C ARG A 68 -19.29 7.08 3.75
N LYS A 69 -19.64 7.61 2.57
CA LYS A 69 -20.67 7.02 1.70
C LYS A 69 -20.18 5.76 1.02
N ASP A 70 -18.92 5.67 0.61
CA ASP A 70 -18.45 4.54 -0.18
C ASP A 70 -17.93 3.35 0.63
N ILE A 71 -17.30 3.62 1.78
CA ILE A 71 -16.62 2.60 2.60
C ILE A 71 -17.38 2.37 3.90
N LEU A 72 -17.60 3.42 4.70
CA LEU A 72 -18.15 3.25 6.06
C LEU A 72 -19.63 2.86 6.06
N SER A 73 -20.44 3.35 5.11
CA SER A 73 -21.87 3.03 4.99
C SER A 73 -22.15 1.55 4.65
N LYS A 74 -21.17 0.85 4.04
CA LYS A 74 -21.30 -0.54 3.60
C LYS A 74 -20.90 -1.56 4.67
N VAL A 75 -20.43 -1.11 5.83
CA VAL A 75 -20.09 -2.00 6.95
C VAL A 75 -21.38 -2.52 7.59
N PRO A 76 -21.64 -3.83 7.65
CA PRO A 76 -22.96 -4.37 8.01
C PRO A 76 -23.39 -4.10 9.45
N VAL A 77 -22.47 -3.74 10.36
CA VAL A 77 -22.79 -3.41 11.76
C VAL A 77 -22.85 -1.91 12.01
N ILE A 78 -21.93 -1.13 11.41
CA ILE A 78 -21.76 0.29 11.72
C ILE A 78 -22.27 1.20 10.59
N GLY A 79 -22.58 0.67 9.41
CA GLY A 79 -22.89 1.46 8.23
C GLY A 79 -24.13 2.35 8.35
N GLN A 80 -25.16 1.87 9.03
CA GLN A 80 -26.44 2.60 9.18
C GLN A 80 -26.30 3.93 9.92
N ARG A 81 -25.30 4.10 10.80
CA ARG A 81 -25.09 5.38 11.52
C ARG A 81 -24.27 6.40 10.73
N PHE A 82 -23.70 5.99 9.61
CA PHE A 82 -23.00 6.88 8.68
C PHE A 82 -23.89 7.36 7.52
N ILE A 83 -25.11 6.83 7.41
CA ILE A 83 -26.12 7.27 6.44
C ILE A 83 -26.82 8.50 7.02
N ARG A 84 -26.63 9.66 6.40
CA ARG A 84 -27.38 10.88 6.73
C ARG A 84 -28.59 10.95 5.80
N ASP A 85 -29.71 10.41 6.25
CA ASP A 85 -30.99 10.58 5.57
C ASP A 85 -31.55 11.95 5.91
N ILE A 86 -31.42 12.88 4.96
CA ILE A 86 -32.09 14.18 5.03
C ILE A 86 -33.51 13.93 4.51
N PRO A 87 -34.57 14.16 5.31
CA PRO A 87 -35.93 13.99 4.82
C PRO A 87 -36.17 14.98 3.67
N ALA A 88 -36.83 14.53 2.60
CA ALA A 88 -37.04 15.27 1.35
C ALA A 88 -37.69 16.69 1.49
N SER A 89 -38.17 17.02 2.69
CA SER A 89 -38.77 18.30 3.05
C SER A 89 -37.77 19.30 3.66
N ASP A 90 -36.62 18.85 4.18
CA ASP A 90 -35.58 19.67 4.83
C ASP A 90 -34.41 20.04 3.89
N ASN A 91 -34.38 19.47 2.69
CA ASN A 91 -33.71 20.04 1.52
C ASN A 91 -34.54 21.23 1.02
N VAL A 92 -34.73 22.21 1.90
CA VAL A 92 -35.21 23.54 1.56
C VAL A 92 -34.14 24.17 0.69
N CYS A 93 -34.45 24.25 -0.61
CA CYS A 93 -33.76 25.15 -1.50
C CYS A 93 -33.96 26.58 -0.98
N ALA A 94 -32.99 27.08 -0.21
CA ALA A 94 -32.82 28.52 -0.06
C ALA A 94 -32.28 29.02 -1.40
N ILE A 95 -33.17 29.61 -2.20
CA ILE A 95 -32.87 30.15 -3.53
C ILE A 95 -31.68 31.15 -3.40
N PRO A 96 -30.62 31.07 -4.24
CA PRO A 96 -30.53 30.37 -5.53
C PRO A 96 -29.31 29.42 -5.61
N SER A 97 -29.48 28.14 -5.29
CA SER A 97 -28.56 27.07 -5.76
C SER A 97 -29.26 25.96 -6.54
N CYS A 98 -30.59 26.03 -6.67
CA CYS A 98 -31.38 25.15 -7.54
C CYS A 98 -31.75 25.83 -8.86
N LEU A 99 -30.90 26.71 -9.38
CA LEU A 99 -30.99 27.09 -10.79
C LEU A 99 -30.34 25.96 -11.56
N VAL A 100 -31.18 25.02 -11.97
CA VAL A 100 -30.88 24.09 -13.04
C VAL A 100 -30.52 24.94 -14.25
N ASP A 101 -29.23 25.09 -14.56
CA ASP A 101 -28.87 25.42 -15.94
C ASP A 101 -29.38 24.28 -16.81
N GLU A 102 -29.81 24.62 -18.02
CA GLU A 102 -30.56 23.81 -19.00
C GLU A 102 -29.97 22.41 -19.32
N MET A 103 -28.82 22.07 -18.73
CA MET A 103 -28.05 20.84 -18.93
C MET A 103 -27.98 19.90 -17.70
N GLY A 104 -28.58 20.25 -16.56
CA GLY A 104 -28.87 19.28 -15.48
C GLY A 104 -27.66 18.72 -14.70
N MET A 105 -26.78 19.58 -14.16
CA MET A 105 -25.67 19.17 -13.28
C MET A 105 -25.67 19.97 -11.97
N THR A 106 -25.51 19.31 -10.81
CA THR A 106 -25.36 19.94 -9.48
C THR A 106 -23.90 19.96 -9.04
N TRP A 107 -23.39 21.11 -8.58
CA TRP A 107 -22.06 21.22 -7.98
C TRP A 107 -22.16 21.25 -6.44
N ASP A 108 -21.42 20.37 -5.77
CA ASP A 108 -21.29 20.34 -4.30
C ASP A 108 -20.03 21.11 -3.86
N THR A 109 -20.19 22.03 -2.91
CA THR A 109 -19.16 22.90 -2.29
C THR A 109 -18.15 22.15 -1.41
N ASN A 110 -17.43 21.19 -1.98
CA ASN A 110 -16.27 20.53 -1.35
C ASN A 110 -14.95 21.27 -1.65
N ASP A 111 -14.99 22.59 -1.73
CA ASP A 111 -13.88 23.43 -2.19
C ASP A 111 -12.68 23.41 -1.20
N GLU A 112 -12.86 22.85 0.01
CA GLU A 112 -11.78 22.70 1.00
C GLU A 112 -10.94 21.43 0.82
N ALA A 113 -11.45 20.40 0.12
CA ALA A 113 -10.66 19.21 -0.21
C ALA A 113 -9.80 19.41 -1.47
N ALA A 114 -10.21 20.33 -2.35
CA ALA A 114 -9.41 20.75 -3.49
C ALA A 114 -8.11 21.45 -3.04
N PHE A 115 -8.15 22.27 -1.97
CA PHE A 115 -6.97 22.95 -1.43
C PHE A 115 -5.86 21.99 -0.96
N LEU A 116 -6.23 20.87 -0.31
CA LEU A 116 -5.23 19.90 0.16
C LEU A 116 -4.69 19.01 -0.97
N ILE A 117 -5.48 18.75 -2.01
CA ILE A 117 -5.00 18.01 -3.19
C ILE A 117 -4.11 18.91 -4.06
N ASP A 118 -4.43 20.20 -4.16
CA ASP A 118 -3.65 21.21 -4.87
C ASP A 118 -2.35 21.59 -4.12
N GLU A 119 -2.35 21.64 -2.79
CA GLU A 119 -1.14 21.86 -1.97
C GLU A 119 -0.17 20.66 -2.01
N PHE A 120 -0.69 19.42 -2.11
CA PHE A 120 0.14 18.23 -2.30
C PHE A 120 0.67 18.10 -3.73
N ASP A 121 -0.01 18.65 -4.73
CA ASP A 121 0.46 18.71 -6.13
C ASP A 121 1.45 19.88 -6.34
N SER A 122 1.25 21.02 -5.67
CA SER A 122 2.13 22.20 -5.72
C SER A 122 3.51 22.00 -5.06
N ASN A 123 3.67 21.01 -4.17
CA ASN A 123 4.93 20.74 -3.47
C ASN A 123 5.65 19.47 -3.95
N GLY A 124 5.20 18.87 -5.06
CA GLY A 124 5.58 17.52 -5.45
C GLY A 124 5.93 17.34 -6.92
N GLU A 125 6.86 18.14 -7.45
CA GLU A 125 7.56 17.79 -8.69
C GLU A 125 8.30 16.44 -8.53
N VAL A 126 7.61 15.33 -8.81
CA VAL A 126 8.22 14.04 -9.12
C VAL A 126 7.68 13.58 -10.46
N GLY A 127 8.29 14.13 -11.51
CA GLY A 127 8.13 13.65 -12.87
C GLY A 127 8.41 12.16 -12.98
N TRP A 128 7.40 11.40 -13.40
CA TRP A 128 7.55 10.04 -13.90
C TRP A 128 6.76 9.85 -15.19
N SER A 129 7.38 10.25 -16.30
CA SER A 129 7.23 9.67 -17.63
C SER A 129 8.59 9.89 -18.31
N GLY A 130 9.35 8.91 -18.79
CA GLY A 130 8.95 7.60 -19.31
C GLY A 130 9.24 7.58 -20.81
N ARG A 131 10.53 7.44 -21.18
CA ARG A 131 11.07 7.30 -22.55
C ARG A 131 11.19 8.59 -23.38
#